data_AF-H8I4N1-F1
#
_entry.id   AF-H8I4N1-F1
#
_cell.length_a   1.000
_cell.length_b   1.000
_cell.length_c   1.000
_cell.angle_alpha   90.00
_cell.angle_beta   90.00
_cell.angle_gamma   90.00
#
_symmetry.space_group_name_H-M   'P 1'
#
loop_
_entity.id
_entity.type
_entity.pdbx_description
1 polymer ?
#
loop_
_entity_poly.entity_id
_entity_poly.type
_entity_poly.pdbx_seq_one_letter_code
_entity_poly.pdbx_strand_id
1 'polypeptide(L)'
;MYNINRWLCMLVIIFVLTPVVFLSGCTCTFLASPEKQEAYNDYIAKTQELGNSLDRLEQLNKSVYDMLQDINYDFNNTAEAYTALGKITASLDIYMDELDVFITDCDNVIYASQKYRTYLNPDSSEYKQLLNNETSLTNSVQNAKKLKELCISTKSLFVEMNTWMQKATALLNKFNEGKSLTTGQEFYTWLITTRPVLDGYSTESNILISMTDDTIKQAQINNMPDDGIVSLRQFKNFIISSNSEIVSSYNTLVDLYNSQYGSAFGYVSKA
;
A
#
# COMPACT_ATOMS: atom_id res chain seq x y z
N MET A 1 -12.03 22.43 -14.41
CA MET A 1 -12.11 20.95 -14.44
C MET A 1 -10.87 20.44 -13.74
N TYR A 2 -11.09 19.74 -12.63
CA TYR A 2 -10.06 19.38 -11.69
C TYR A 2 -9.09 18.42 -12.32
N ASN A 3 -7.82 18.78 -12.22
CA ASN A 3 -6.73 18.13 -12.90
C ASN A 3 -6.36 16.86 -12.12
N ILE A 4 -7.29 15.91 -11.96
CA ILE A 4 -7.17 14.58 -11.29
C ILE A 4 -5.84 13.86 -11.63
N ASN A 5 -5.22 14.28 -12.73
CA ASN A 5 -3.92 13.89 -13.30
C ASN A 5 -2.66 14.24 -12.46
N ARG A 6 -2.70 15.20 -11.53
CA ARG A 6 -1.61 15.50 -10.55
C ARG A 6 -1.61 14.70 -9.23
N TRP A 7 -2.60 13.83 -8.97
CA TRP A 7 -3.09 13.54 -7.61
C TRP A 7 -2.49 12.24 -7.04
N LEU A 8 -1.91 11.41 -7.90
CA LEU A 8 -1.54 10.02 -7.60
C LEU A 8 -0.10 9.64 -7.97
N CYS A 9 0.67 10.56 -8.57
CA CYS A 9 2.12 10.43 -8.79
C CYS A 9 2.95 10.26 -7.50
N MET A 10 2.29 10.29 -6.36
CA MET A 10 2.89 10.46 -5.06
C MET A 10 3.13 9.08 -4.40
N LEU A 11 2.27 8.06 -4.54
CA LEU A 11 2.33 6.84 -3.73
C LEU A 11 3.42 5.80 -4.11
N VAL A 12 4.62 6.24 -4.47
CA VAL A 12 5.77 5.36 -4.69
C VAL A 12 6.36 4.96 -3.34
N ILE A 13 5.91 3.81 -2.84
CA ILE A 13 6.50 3.16 -1.68
C ILE A 13 7.58 2.19 -2.17
N ILE A 14 8.84 2.50 -1.90
CA ILE A 14 9.97 1.59 -2.17
C ILE A 14 10.14 0.67 -0.95
N PHE A 15 9.92 -0.62 -1.15
CA PHE A 15 10.19 -1.66 -0.15
C PHE A 15 11.57 -2.27 -0.43
N VAL A 16 12.47 -2.29 0.56
CA VAL A 16 13.75 -3.01 0.42
C VAL A 16 13.93 -3.94 1.61
N LEU A 17 13.84 -5.24 1.35
CA LEU A 17 14.35 -6.28 2.24
C LEU A 17 15.73 -6.68 1.73
N THR A 18 16.77 -6.45 2.53
CA THR A 18 18.12 -6.98 2.28
C THR A 18 18.53 -7.89 3.43
N PRO A 19 18.34 -9.22 3.32
CA PRO A 19 18.99 -10.15 4.21
C PRO A 19 20.43 -10.34 3.75
N VAL A 20 21.38 -10.07 4.64
CA VAL A 20 22.78 -10.38 4.41
C VAL A 20 23.03 -11.80 4.92
N VAL A 21 22.89 -12.80 4.04
CA VAL A 21 23.35 -14.16 4.34
C VAL A 21 24.70 -14.36 3.65
N PHE A 22 25.79 -14.25 4.42
CA PHE A 22 27.11 -14.59 3.91
C PHE A 22 27.22 -16.11 3.79
N LEU A 23 27.01 -16.63 2.57
CA LEU A 23 27.49 -17.94 2.15
C LEU A 23 29.01 -17.90 1.98
N SER A 24 29.77 -17.54 3.02
CA SER A 24 31.22 -17.73 2.95
C SER A 24 31.49 -19.21 3.15
N GLY A 25 31.89 -19.88 2.07
CA GLY A 25 32.31 -21.27 2.07
C GLY A 25 33.42 -21.51 3.10
N CYS A 26 33.04 -21.96 4.29
CA CYS A 26 33.94 -22.72 5.13
C CYS A 26 34.13 -24.07 4.45
N THR A 27 35.26 -24.25 3.76
CA THR A 27 35.74 -25.57 3.37
C THR A 27 36.14 -26.30 4.65
N CYS A 28 35.19 -26.97 5.30
CA CYS A 28 35.50 -27.82 6.45
C CYS A 28 36.36 -29.00 5.98
N THR A 29 37.66 -28.90 6.19
CA THR A 29 38.56 -30.05 6.25
C THR A 29 38.06 -31.01 7.33
N PHE A 30 37.67 -32.21 6.92
CA PHE A 30 37.26 -33.38 7.74
C PHE A 30 36.04 -33.18 8.66
N LEU A 31 34.84 -33.47 8.16
CA LEU A 31 33.63 -33.68 8.98
C LEU A 31 33.72 -35.05 9.66
N ALA A 32 34.00 -35.04 10.97
CA ALA A 32 34.35 -36.23 11.75
C ALA A 32 33.16 -37.14 12.15
N SER A 33 31.89 -36.76 11.89
CA SER A 33 30.72 -37.61 12.12
C SER A 33 29.63 -37.44 11.05
N PRO A 34 28.89 -38.51 10.68
CA PRO A 34 27.77 -38.43 9.73
C PRO A 34 26.68 -37.44 10.14
N GLU A 35 26.37 -37.36 11.44
CA GLU A 35 25.35 -36.46 11.99
C GLU A 35 25.71 -34.98 11.78
N LYS A 36 26.99 -34.62 11.95
CA LYS A 36 27.47 -33.25 11.70
C LYS A 36 27.35 -32.89 10.22
N GLN A 37 27.69 -33.82 9.32
CA GLN A 37 27.55 -33.63 7.88
C GLN A 37 26.09 -33.46 7.48
N GLU A 38 25.17 -34.25 8.05
CA GLU A 38 23.74 -34.15 7.80
C GLU A 38 23.19 -32.79 8.25
N ALA A 39 23.54 -32.34 9.46
CA ALA A 39 23.11 -31.02 9.95
C ALA A 39 23.66 -29.86 9.10
N TYR A 40 24.89 -29.96 8.62
CA TYR A 40 25.45 -28.98 7.69
C TYR A 40 24.71 -28.97 6.35
N ASN A 41 24.46 -30.15 5.77
CA ASN A 41 23.75 -30.27 4.50
C ASN A 41 22.32 -29.72 4.59
N ASP A 42 21.63 -29.97 5.70
CA ASP A 42 20.30 -29.41 5.98
C ASP A 42 20.34 -27.87 6.06
N TYR A 43 21.31 -27.31 6.80
CA TYR A 43 21.52 -25.86 6.85
C TYR A 43 21.77 -25.24 5.47
N ILE A 44 22.61 -25.88 4.63
CA ILE A 44 22.87 -25.43 3.27
C ILE A 44 21.60 -25.49 2.41
N ALA A 45 20.84 -26.59 2.48
CA ALA A 45 19.60 -26.74 1.73
C ALA A 45 18.56 -25.66 2.11
N LYS A 46 18.37 -25.39 3.41
CA LYS A 46 17.48 -24.32 3.88
C LYS A 46 17.95 -22.94 3.47
N THR A 47 19.26 -22.71 3.43
CA THR A 47 19.80 -21.43 2.94
C THR A 47 19.53 -21.24 1.45
N GLN A 48 19.53 -22.31 0.65
CA GLN A 48 19.15 -22.25 -0.77
C GLN A 48 17.65 -21.96 -0.95
N GLU A 49 16.78 -22.59 -0.16
CA GLU A 49 15.34 -22.29 -0.15
C GLU A 49 15.08 -20.79 0.15
N LEU A 50 15.74 -20.26 1.19
CA LEU A 50 15.67 -18.82 1.52
C LEU A 50 16.15 -17.92 0.37
N GLY A 51 17.23 -18.30 -0.32
CA GLY A 51 17.71 -17.59 -1.50
C GLY A 51 16.66 -17.51 -2.61
N ASN A 52 15.97 -18.63 -2.90
CA ASN A 52 14.90 -18.64 -3.89
C ASN A 52 13.72 -17.74 -3.49
N SER A 53 13.38 -17.68 -2.20
CA SER A 53 12.30 -16.83 -1.69
C SER A 53 12.65 -15.35 -1.79
N LEU A 54 13.93 -15.00 -1.62
CA LEU A 54 14.41 -13.64 -1.85
C LEU A 54 14.32 -13.23 -3.31
N ASP A 55 14.73 -14.09 -4.23
CA ASP A 55 14.65 -13.81 -5.67
C ASP A 55 13.20 -13.56 -6.11
N ARG A 56 12.23 -14.33 -5.58
CA ARG A 56 10.80 -14.11 -5.84
C ARG A 56 10.31 -12.78 -5.28
N LEU A 57 10.69 -12.42 -4.05
CA LEU A 57 10.35 -11.13 -3.45
C LEU A 57 10.95 -9.95 -4.24
N GLU A 58 12.18 -10.06 -4.73
CA GLU A 58 12.81 -9.02 -5.55
C GLU A 58 12.07 -8.83 -6.88
N GLN A 59 11.71 -9.93 -7.55
CA GLN A 59 10.93 -9.88 -8.79
C GLN A 59 9.55 -9.25 -8.57
N LEU A 60 8.85 -9.64 -7.50
CA LEU A 60 7.55 -9.05 -7.17
C LEU A 60 7.68 -7.58 -6.77
N ASN A 61 8.72 -7.20 -6.03
CA ASN A 61 8.95 -5.81 -5.67
C ASN A 61 9.12 -4.92 -6.91
N LYS A 62 9.89 -5.40 -7.90
CA LYS A 62 10.01 -4.72 -9.19
C LYS A 62 8.66 -4.63 -9.91
N SER A 63 7.91 -5.72 -9.96
CA SER A 63 6.59 -5.73 -10.61
C SER A 63 5.60 -4.78 -9.93
N VAL A 64 5.56 -4.74 -8.60
CA VAL A 64 4.76 -3.81 -7.80
C VAL A 64 5.19 -2.38 -8.06
N TYR A 65 6.49 -2.10 -8.11
CA TYR A 65 7.01 -0.78 -8.45
C TYR A 65 6.59 -0.33 -9.85
N ASP A 66 6.72 -1.20 -10.85
CA ASP A 66 6.33 -0.92 -12.23
C ASP A 66 4.80 -0.65 -12.31
N MET A 67 3.99 -1.45 -11.62
CA MET A 67 2.54 -1.21 -11.54
C MET A 67 2.17 0.10 -10.84
N LEU A 68 2.93 0.53 -9.83
CA LEU A 68 2.73 1.84 -9.20
C LEU A 68 3.08 2.99 -10.18
N GLN A 69 4.06 2.79 -11.06
CA GLN A 69 4.37 3.74 -12.13
C GLN A 69 3.29 3.76 -13.22
N ASP A 70 2.74 2.59 -13.59
CA ASP A 70 1.63 2.51 -14.53
C ASP A 70 0.38 3.19 -13.97
N ILE A 71 0.06 2.94 -12.70
CA ILE A 71 -0.99 3.66 -11.95
C ILE A 71 -0.78 5.17 -12.08
N ASN A 72 0.44 5.65 -11.85
CA ASN A 72 0.79 7.06 -11.99
C ASN A 72 0.53 7.63 -13.42
N TYR A 73 0.73 6.82 -14.46
CA TYR A 73 0.55 7.23 -15.86
C TYR A 73 -0.91 7.12 -16.36
N ASP A 74 -1.61 6.05 -15.98
CA ASP A 74 -2.91 5.63 -16.51
C ASP A 74 -4.11 6.39 -15.93
N PHE A 75 -3.93 7.21 -14.88
CA PHE A 75 -5.02 8.04 -14.33
C PHE A 75 -5.55 9.13 -15.28
N ASN A 76 -4.94 9.30 -16.45
CA ASN A 76 -5.54 10.08 -17.54
C ASN A 76 -6.84 9.43 -18.09
N ASN A 77 -7.09 8.15 -17.76
CA ASN A 77 -8.30 7.42 -18.10
C ASN A 77 -8.87 6.72 -16.85
N THR A 78 -10.06 7.15 -16.41
CA THR A 78 -10.70 6.62 -15.19
C THR A 78 -10.97 5.12 -15.23
N ALA A 79 -11.18 4.53 -16.42
CA ALA A 79 -11.37 3.08 -16.56
C ALA A 79 -10.07 2.29 -16.41
N GLU A 80 -8.96 2.83 -16.94
CA GLU A 80 -7.62 2.24 -16.83
C GLU A 80 -7.14 2.31 -15.38
N ALA A 81 -7.39 3.43 -14.71
CA ALA A 81 -7.16 3.63 -13.28
C ALA A 81 -7.82 2.57 -12.38
N TYR A 82 -9.11 2.27 -12.58
CA TYR A 82 -9.78 1.21 -11.80
C TYR A 82 -9.16 -0.15 -12.01
N THR A 83 -8.80 -0.44 -13.27
CA THR A 83 -8.14 -1.69 -13.63
C THR A 83 -6.76 -1.80 -12.97
N ALA A 84 -5.99 -0.72 -12.97
CA ALA A 84 -4.68 -0.64 -12.36
C ALA A 84 -4.74 -0.80 -10.83
N LEU A 85 -5.73 -0.17 -10.17
CA LEU A 85 -5.97 -0.34 -8.73
C LEU A 85 -6.36 -1.78 -8.35
N GLY A 86 -7.14 -2.45 -9.20
CA GLY A 86 -7.44 -3.88 -9.02
C GLY A 86 -6.19 -4.76 -9.13
N LYS A 87 -5.34 -4.49 -10.13
CA LYS A 87 -4.09 -5.24 -10.36
C LYS A 87 -3.10 -5.08 -9.22
N ILE A 88 -2.87 -3.85 -8.73
CA ILE A 88 -1.94 -3.63 -7.62
C ILE A 88 -2.46 -4.27 -6.33
N THR A 89 -3.78 -4.24 -6.10
CA THR A 89 -4.40 -4.87 -4.93
C THR A 89 -4.19 -6.39 -4.93
N ALA A 90 -4.39 -7.05 -6.08
CA ALA A 90 -4.11 -8.48 -6.23
C ALA A 90 -2.60 -8.79 -6.11
N SER A 91 -1.75 -7.91 -6.59
CA SER A 91 -0.29 -8.09 -6.52
C SER A 91 0.23 -7.94 -5.09
N LEU A 92 -0.39 -7.08 -4.28
CA LEU A 92 -0.09 -6.98 -2.85
C LEU A 92 -0.46 -8.27 -2.10
N ASP A 93 -1.52 -8.97 -2.49
CA ASP A 93 -1.84 -10.28 -1.89
C ASP A 93 -0.74 -11.30 -2.14
N ILE A 94 -0.31 -11.43 -3.40
CA ILE A 94 0.79 -12.33 -3.78
C ILE A 94 2.07 -11.94 -3.04
N TYR A 95 2.37 -10.64 -2.93
CA TYR A 95 3.53 -10.16 -2.19
C TYR A 95 3.48 -10.54 -0.71
N MET A 96 2.32 -10.39 -0.07
CA MET A 96 2.14 -10.76 1.34
C MET A 96 2.24 -12.27 1.58
N ASP A 97 1.77 -13.10 0.65
CA ASP A 97 1.93 -14.55 0.71
C ASP A 97 3.41 -14.94 0.59
N GLU A 98 4.17 -14.31 -0.31
CA GLU A 98 5.63 -14.56 -0.42
C GLU A 98 6.41 -14.03 0.79
N LEU A 99 5.94 -12.99 1.47
CA LEU A 99 6.52 -12.58 2.76
C LEU A 99 6.34 -13.66 3.82
N ASP A 100 5.20 -14.38 3.85
CA ASP A 100 4.99 -15.50 4.78
C ASP A 100 5.92 -16.67 4.47
N VAL A 101 6.14 -16.96 3.19
CA VAL A 101 7.12 -17.98 2.76
C VAL A 101 8.53 -17.58 3.19
N PHE A 102 8.93 -16.33 2.93
CA PHE A 102 10.22 -15.81 3.35
C PHE A 102 10.44 -15.86 4.87
N ILE A 103 9.43 -15.50 5.67
CA ILE A 103 9.48 -15.61 7.13
C ILE A 103 9.71 -17.07 7.55
N THR A 104 8.95 -17.99 6.95
CA THR A 104 9.07 -19.44 7.23
C THR A 104 10.47 -19.96 6.89
N ASP A 105 11.03 -19.55 5.75
CA ASP A 105 12.36 -19.97 5.32
C ASP A 105 13.46 -19.40 6.22
N CYS A 106 13.31 -18.17 6.71
CA CYS A 106 14.22 -17.62 7.72
C CYS A 106 14.19 -18.46 9.00
N ASP A 107 13.00 -18.79 9.51
CA ASP A 107 12.84 -19.62 10.71
C ASP A 107 13.44 -21.02 10.53
N ASN A 108 13.28 -21.62 9.33
CA ASN A 108 13.90 -22.89 8.96
C ASN A 108 15.43 -22.82 8.97
N VAL A 109 16.02 -21.77 8.39
CA VAL A 109 17.48 -21.57 8.40
C VAL A 109 17.99 -21.36 9.82
N ILE A 110 17.29 -20.57 10.65
CA ILE A 110 17.65 -20.37 12.05
C ILE A 110 17.66 -21.71 12.79
N TYR A 111 16.61 -22.53 12.62
CA TYR A 111 16.53 -23.84 13.25
C TYR A 111 17.67 -24.78 12.80
N ALA A 112 17.92 -24.87 11.50
CA ALA A 112 18.99 -25.70 10.95
C ALA A 112 20.38 -25.22 11.41
N SER A 113 20.59 -23.90 11.46
CA SER A 113 21.81 -23.27 12.00
C SER A 113 22.03 -23.65 13.46
N GLN A 114 21.01 -23.54 14.30
CA GLN A 114 21.09 -23.91 15.72
C GLN A 114 21.47 -25.38 15.90
N LYS A 115 20.87 -26.29 15.11
CA LYS A 115 21.21 -27.72 15.12
C LYS A 115 22.67 -27.94 14.71
N TYR A 116 23.11 -27.36 13.60
CA TYR A 116 24.50 -27.50 13.12
C TYR A 116 25.51 -26.93 14.13
N ARG A 117 25.18 -25.80 14.76
CA ARG A 117 26.02 -25.10 15.72
C ARG A 117 26.33 -25.93 16.97
N THR A 118 25.50 -26.93 17.33
CA THR A 118 25.77 -27.86 18.45
C THR A 118 27.02 -28.72 18.24
N TYR A 119 27.48 -28.88 16.99
CA TYR A 119 28.67 -29.65 16.62
C TYR A 119 29.93 -28.80 16.41
N LEU A 120 29.85 -27.50 16.73
CA LEU A 120 30.94 -26.54 16.54
C LEU A 120 31.53 -26.11 17.88
N ASN A 121 32.82 -25.74 17.86
CA ASN A 121 33.45 -25.10 19.01
C ASN A 121 32.87 -23.67 19.17
N PRO A 122 32.34 -23.29 20.33
CA PRO A 122 31.83 -21.93 20.59
C PRO A 122 32.81 -20.79 20.29
N ASP A 123 34.11 -21.05 20.41
CA ASP A 123 35.14 -20.05 20.14
C ASP A 123 35.50 -19.91 18.66
N SER A 124 35.04 -20.84 17.81
CA SER A 124 35.32 -20.86 16.37
C SER A 124 34.68 -19.68 15.64
N SER A 125 35.33 -19.26 14.55
CA SER A 125 34.78 -18.24 13.65
C SER A 125 33.45 -18.66 13.03
N GLU A 126 33.32 -19.95 12.69
CA GLU A 126 32.10 -20.52 12.10
C GLU A 126 30.92 -20.44 13.06
N TYR A 127 31.10 -20.82 14.34
CA TYR A 127 30.06 -20.70 15.37
C TYR A 127 29.59 -19.24 15.52
N LYS A 128 30.53 -18.30 15.59
CA LYS A 128 30.23 -16.86 15.74
C LYS A 128 29.52 -16.32 14.51
N GLN A 129 29.89 -16.77 13.32
CA GLN A 129 29.24 -16.39 12.07
C GLN A 129 27.80 -16.88 12.02
N LEU A 130 27.54 -18.14 12.38
CA LEU A 130 26.17 -18.68 12.45
C LEU A 130 25.29 -17.89 13.43
N LEU A 131 25.82 -17.53 14.60
CA LEU A 131 25.09 -16.71 15.57
C LEU A 131 24.75 -15.31 15.01
N ASN A 132 25.68 -14.69 14.28
CA ASN A 132 25.45 -13.41 13.62
C ASN A 132 24.41 -13.52 12.49
N ASN A 133 24.43 -14.62 11.73
CA ASN A 133 23.44 -14.92 10.70
C ASN A 133 22.05 -15.12 11.32
N GLU A 134 21.94 -15.91 12.39
CA GLU A 134 20.69 -16.12 13.15
C GLU A 134 20.09 -14.79 13.64
N THR A 135 20.93 -13.90 14.16
CA THR A 135 20.51 -12.56 14.61
C THR A 135 20.01 -11.71 13.43
N SER A 136 20.75 -11.71 12.31
CA SER A 136 20.36 -10.98 11.10
C SER A 136 19.03 -11.49 10.53
N LEU A 137 18.84 -12.81 10.46
CA LEU A 137 17.59 -13.42 10.00
C LEU A 137 16.42 -13.11 10.93
N THR A 138 16.64 -13.10 12.25
CA THR A 138 15.62 -12.69 13.21
C THR A 138 15.16 -11.25 12.96
N ASN A 139 16.10 -10.34 12.68
CA ASN A 139 15.77 -8.96 12.31
C ASN A 139 15.02 -8.90 10.98
N SER A 140 15.42 -9.69 9.97
CA SER A 140 14.72 -9.79 8.69
C SER A 140 13.28 -10.27 8.85
N VAL A 141 13.02 -11.26 9.71
CA VAL A 141 11.66 -11.73 10.04
C VAL A 141 10.82 -10.59 10.63
N GLN A 142 11.37 -9.81 11.57
CA GLN A 142 10.64 -8.69 12.16
C GLN A 142 10.34 -7.59 11.12
N ASN A 143 11.28 -7.32 10.22
CA ASN A 143 11.08 -6.35 9.15
C ASN A 143 10.04 -6.84 8.13
N ALA A 144 10.05 -8.11 7.76
CA ALA A 144 9.05 -8.71 6.88
C ALA A 144 7.64 -8.64 7.48
N LYS A 145 7.49 -8.87 8.79
CA LYS A 145 6.20 -8.73 9.48
C LYS A 145 5.66 -7.30 9.45
N LYS A 146 6.51 -6.32 9.77
CA LYS A 146 6.18 -4.89 9.67
C LYS A 146 5.78 -4.49 8.25
N LEU A 147 6.53 -4.98 7.27
CA LEU A 147 6.25 -4.76 5.86
C LEU A 147 4.89 -5.34 5.46
N LYS A 148 4.56 -6.54 5.93
CA LYS A 148 3.25 -7.15 5.71
C LYS A 148 2.11 -6.30 6.27
N GLU A 149 2.22 -5.79 7.50
CA GLU A 149 1.22 -4.91 8.11
C GLU A 149 0.99 -3.62 7.30
N LEU A 150 2.07 -3.07 6.74
CA LEU A 150 2.01 -1.94 5.85
C LEU A 150 1.31 -2.29 4.52
N CYS A 151 1.63 -3.43 3.90
CA CYS A 151 0.93 -3.91 2.71
C CYS A 151 -0.58 -4.08 2.94
N ILE A 152 -0.99 -4.59 4.11
CA ILE A 152 -2.41 -4.70 4.50
C ILE A 152 -3.08 -3.32 4.56
N SER A 153 -2.40 -2.35 5.18
CA SER A 153 -2.90 -0.97 5.31
C SER A 153 -3.02 -0.29 3.94
N THR A 154 -1.99 -0.41 3.11
CA THR A 154 -1.96 0.13 1.75
C THR A 154 -3.00 -0.52 0.85
N LYS A 155 -3.18 -1.85 0.92
CA LYS A 155 -4.24 -2.55 0.19
C LYS A 155 -5.61 -2.01 0.57
N SER A 156 -5.88 -1.86 1.88
CA SER A 156 -7.15 -1.32 2.37
C SER A 156 -7.38 0.10 1.86
N LEU A 157 -6.33 0.93 1.85
CA LEU A 157 -6.38 2.29 1.28
C LEU A 157 -6.73 2.28 -0.21
N PHE A 158 -6.17 1.38 -1.00
CA PHE A 158 -6.48 1.28 -2.44
C PHE A 158 -7.90 0.80 -2.72
N VAL A 159 -8.41 -0.13 -1.91
CA VAL A 159 -9.82 -0.55 -2.00
C VAL A 159 -10.75 0.64 -1.76
N GLU A 160 -10.48 1.43 -0.72
CA GLU A 160 -11.33 2.57 -0.40
C GLU A 160 -11.16 3.73 -1.38
N MET A 161 -9.96 3.91 -1.92
CA MET A 161 -9.73 4.87 -2.99
C MET A 161 -10.56 4.53 -4.24
N ASN A 162 -10.68 3.24 -4.58
CA ASN A 162 -11.55 2.79 -5.67
C ASN A 162 -13.03 3.13 -5.40
N THR A 163 -13.52 2.88 -4.17
CA THR A 163 -14.89 3.28 -3.75
C THR A 163 -15.09 4.79 -3.88
N TRP A 164 -14.16 5.58 -3.34
CA TRP A 164 -14.18 7.03 -3.39
C TRP A 164 -14.20 7.58 -4.83
N MET A 165 -13.38 7.01 -5.72
CA MET A 165 -13.36 7.40 -7.14
C MET A 165 -14.70 7.12 -7.85
N GLN A 166 -15.38 6.03 -7.53
CA GLN A 166 -16.70 5.73 -8.08
C GLN A 166 -17.74 6.76 -7.62
N LYS A 167 -17.70 7.17 -6.34
CA LYS A 167 -18.56 8.25 -5.82
C LYS A 167 -18.26 9.58 -6.50
N ALA A 168 -16.98 9.92 -6.68
CA ALA A 168 -16.56 11.11 -7.40
C ALA A 168 -17.06 11.14 -8.85
N THR A 169 -16.99 9.99 -9.54
CA THR A 169 -17.50 9.83 -10.91
C THR A 169 -19.01 10.01 -10.98
N ALA A 170 -19.77 9.38 -10.07
CA ALA A 170 -21.21 9.54 -10.00
C ALA A 170 -21.62 11.00 -9.74
N LEU A 171 -20.91 11.69 -8.86
CA LEU A 171 -21.15 13.09 -8.55
C LEU A 171 -20.81 14.01 -9.73
N LEU A 172 -19.72 13.75 -10.45
CA LEU A 172 -19.38 14.48 -11.66
C LEU A 172 -20.46 14.34 -12.74
N ASN A 173 -21.00 13.14 -12.93
CA ASN A 173 -22.12 12.90 -13.84
C ASN A 173 -23.34 13.72 -13.43
N LYS A 174 -23.67 13.77 -12.13
CA LYS A 174 -24.72 14.65 -11.60
C LYS A 174 -24.46 16.11 -11.90
N PHE A 175 -23.25 16.62 -11.68
CA PHE A 175 -22.94 18.02 -12.03
C PHE A 175 -23.08 18.30 -13.53
N ASN A 176 -22.77 17.34 -14.40
CA ASN A 176 -22.95 17.51 -15.83
C ASN A 176 -24.43 17.51 -16.24
N GLU A 177 -25.28 16.67 -15.63
CA GLU A 177 -26.75 16.73 -15.79
C GLU A 177 -27.28 18.11 -15.37
N GLY A 178 -26.74 18.67 -14.29
CA GLY A 178 -27.15 19.96 -13.74
C GLY A 178 -26.90 21.16 -14.67
N LYS A 179 -25.89 21.08 -15.54
CA LYS A 179 -25.53 22.17 -16.46
C LYS A 179 -26.55 22.39 -17.58
N SER A 180 -27.38 21.39 -17.88
CA SER A 180 -28.36 21.43 -18.98
C SER A 180 -29.78 21.78 -18.56
N LEU A 181 -30.01 22.10 -17.28
CA LEU A 181 -31.36 22.34 -16.76
C LEU A 181 -31.87 23.72 -17.18
N THR A 182 -33.14 23.80 -17.57
CA THR A 182 -33.73 25.03 -18.13
C THR A 182 -34.91 25.56 -17.34
N THR A 183 -35.46 24.77 -16.43
CA THR A 183 -36.61 25.14 -15.60
C THR A 183 -36.31 25.04 -14.10
N GLY A 184 -37.08 25.80 -13.29
CA GLY A 184 -36.97 25.74 -11.84
C GLY A 184 -37.31 24.37 -11.25
N GLN A 185 -38.30 23.67 -11.81
CA GLN A 185 -38.69 22.33 -11.35
C GLN A 185 -37.58 21.29 -11.62
N GLU A 186 -36.95 21.36 -12.78
CA GLU A 186 -35.79 20.52 -13.12
C GLU A 186 -34.63 20.79 -12.17
N PHE A 187 -34.32 22.07 -11.92
CA PHE A 187 -33.23 22.46 -11.01
C PHE A 187 -33.50 22.02 -9.56
N TYR A 188 -34.72 22.21 -9.06
CA TYR A 188 -35.12 21.72 -7.74
C TYR A 188 -34.98 20.20 -7.61
N THR A 189 -35.45 19.46 -8.62
CA THR A 189 -35.34 17.99 -8.66
C THR A 189 -33.88 17.55 -8.68
N TRP A 190 -33.05 18.26 -9.44
CA TRP A 190 -31.61 18.01 -9.48
C TRP A 190 -30.94 18.26 -8.13
N LEU A 191 -31.26 19.36 -7.43
CA LEU A 191 -30.72 19.65 -6.10
C LEU A 191 -31.06 18.54 -5.10
N ILE A 192 -32.32 18.11 -5.04
CA ILE A 192 -32.76 17.04 -4.13
C ILE A 192 -32.04 15.72 -4.42
N THR A 193 -31.89 15.37 -5.70
CA THR A 193 -31.30 14.08 -6.09
C THR A 193 -29.78 14.07 -6.04
N THR A 194 -29.14 15.24 -6.15
CA THR A 194 -27.67 15.38 -6.08
C THR A 194 -27.18 15.43 -4.64
N ARG A 195 -27.94 16.03 -3.71
CA ARG A 195 -27.53 16.16 -2.30
C ARG A 195 -27.11 14.84 -1.65
N PRO A 196 -27.87 13.73 -1.71
CA PRO A 196 -27.45 12.46 -1.13
C PRO A 196 -26.16 11.90 -1.75
N VAL A 197 -25.91 12.16 -3.04
CA VAL A 197 -24.67 11.74 -3.72
C VAL A 197 -23.48 12.54 -3.20
N LEU A 198 -23.65 13.85 -3.01
CA LEU A 198 -22.65 14.73 -2.40
C LEU A 198 -22.35 14.35 -0.96
N ASP A 199 -23.37 14.06 -0.15
CA ASP A 199 -23.20 13.62 1.24
C ASP A 199 -22.44 12.29 1.31
N GLY A 200 -22.76 11.35 0.40
CA GLY A 200 -22.02 10.09 0.26
C GLY A 200 -20.56 10.29 -0.13
N TYR A 201 -20.27 11.15 -1.11
CA TYR A 201 -18.90 11.49 -1.49
C TYR A 201 -18.12 12.16 -0.34
N SER A 202 -18.76 13.06 0.41
CA SER A 202 -18.14 13.75 1.54
C SER A 202 -17.82 12.80 2.69
N THR A 203 -18.74 11.87 2.98
CA THR A 203 -18.54 10.81 3.97
C THR A 203 -17.34 9.94 3.60
N GLU A 204 -17.29 9.49 2.35
CA GLU A 204 -16.20 8.65 1.84
C GLU A 204 -14.84 9.37 1.86
N SER A 205 -14.85 10.67 1.53
CA SER A 205 -13.65 11.50 1.60
C SER A 205 -13.06 11.54 3.02
N ASN A 206 -13.91 11.63 4.05
CA ASN A 206 -13.47 11.63 5.45
C ASN A 206 -12.91 10.27 5.88
N ILE A 207 -13.51 9.17 5.42
CA ILE A 207 -13.00 7.82 5.66
C ILE A 207 -11.59 7.70 5.04
N LEU A 208 -11.44 8.09 3.78
CA LEU A 208 -10.18 8.00 3.05
C LEU A 208 -9.07 8.88 3.68
N ILE A 209 -9.42 10.08 4.19
CA ILE A 209 -8.50 10.92 4.95
C ILE A 209 -8.03 10.21 6.22
N SER A 210 -8.94 9.63 7.00
CA SER A 210 -8.60 8.90 8.22
C SER A 210 -7.68 7.71 7.94
N MET A 211 -8.00 6.91 6.91
CA MET A 211 -7.18 5.77 6.50
C MET A 211 -5.80 6.21 6.01
N THR A 212 -5.71 7.35 5.32
CA THR A 212 -4.43 7.92 4.90
C THR A 212 -3.60 8.34 6.12
N ASP A 213 -4.20 8.96 7.13
CA ASP A 213 -3.51 9.29 8.38
C ASP A 213 -2.99 8.06 9.11
N ASP A 214 -3.78 7.00 9.19
CA ASP A 214 -3.35 5.75 9.82
C ASP A 214 -2.23 5.06 9.02
N THR A 215 -2.30 5.10 7.70
CA THR A 215 -1.22 4.61 6.82
C THR A 215 0.07 5.41 7.01
N ILE A 216 -0.01 6.74 7.15
CA ILE A 216 1.14 7.59 7.47
C ILE A 216 1.76 7.21 8.81
N LYS A 217 0.94 6.99 9.85
CA LYS A 217 1.44 6.56 11.17
C LYS A 217 2.15 5.22 11.08
N GLN A 218 1.59 4.25 10.36
CA GLN A 218 2.22 2.94 10.15
C GLN A 218 3.55 3.07 9.39
N ALA A 219 3.58 3.88 8.33
CA ALA A 219 4.81 4.18 7.59
C ALA A 219 5.91 4.76 8.50
N GLN A 220 5.54 5.68 9.39
CA GLN A 220 6.46 6.27 10.37
C GLN A 220 6.97 5.25 11.40
N ILE A 221 6.08 4.43 11.97
CA ILE A 221 6.44 3.35 12.90
C ILE A 221 7.43 2.37 12.25
N ASN A 222 7.27 2.15 10.94
CA ASN A 222 8.10 1.25 10.16
C ASN A 222 9.36 1.90 9.58
N ASN A 223 9.69 3.15 9.94
CA ASN A 223 10.85 3.91 9.46
C ASN A 223 10.97 3.94 7.93
N MET A 224 9.84 4.12 7.26
CA MET A 224 9.83 4.26 5.81
C MET A 224 10.59 5.51 5.35
N PRO A 225 11.10 5.51 4.11
CA PRO A 225 11.66 6.71 3.49
C PRO A 225 10.66 7.89 3.53
N ASP A 226 11.18 9.09 3.80
CA ASP A 226 10.37 10.30 3.93
C ASP A 226 9.54 10.60 2.67
N ASP A 227 10.05 10.25 1.48
CA ASP A 227 9.37 10.49 0.21
C ASP A 227 7.98 9.81 0.15
N GLY A 228 7.87 8.56 0.62
CA GLY A 228 6.59 7.86 0.68
C GLY A 228 5.58 8.53 1.65
N ILE A 229 6.08 9.05 2.77
CA ILE A 229 5.27 9.77 3.76
C ILE A 229 4.82 11.14 3.23
N VAL A 230 5.72 11.88 2.59
CA VAL A 230 5.43 13.17 1.94
C VAL A 230 4.30 13.00 0.95
N SER A 231 4.37 11.94 0.16
CA SER A 231 3.38 11.61 -0.83
C SER A 231 2.00 11.26 -0.27
N LEU A 232 1.94 10.46 0.80
CA LEU A 232 0.68 10.20 1.50
C LEU A 232 0.05 11.49 2.04
N ARG A 233 0.87 12.43 2.56
CA ARG A 233 0.37 13.74 3.03
C ARG A 233 -0.16 14.59 1.90
N GLN A 234 0.52 14.60 0.75
CA GLN A 234 0.04 15.32 -0.42
C GLN A 234 -1.28 14.73 -0.92
N PHE A 235 -1.41 13.40 -0.96
CA PHE A 235 -2.65 12.70 -1.30
C PHE A 235 -3.81 13.00 -0.35
N LYS A 236 -3.53 13.17 0.95
CA LYS A 236 -4.53 13.64 1.93
C LYS A 236 -4.97 15.08 1.65
N ASN A 237 -4.02 16.00 1.46
CA ASN A 237 -4.29 17.44 1.29
C ASN A 237 -5.10 17.76 0.03
N PHE A 238 -4.64 17.23 -1.10
CA PHE A 238 -5.37 16.16 -1.72
C PHE A 238 -6.92 16.18 -1.60
N ILE A 239 -7.44 15.03 -1.13
CA ILE A 239 -8.85 14.75 -0.86
C ILE A 239 -9.56 15.90 -0.15
N ILE A 240 -8.91 16.52 0.86
CA ILE A 240 -9.47 17.66 1.62
C ILE A 240 -9.82 18.82 0.67
N SER A 241 -8.90 19.20 -0.21
CA SER A 241 -9.10 20.31 -1.16
C SER A 241 -10.23 20.00 -2.15
N SER A 242 -10.27 18.78 -2.69
CA SER A 242 -11.34 18.32 -3.58
C SER A 242 -12.70 18.39 -2.92
N ASN A 243 -12.80 17.90 -1.68
CA ASN A 243 -14.07 17.84 -0.97
C ASN A 243 -14.61 19.25 -0.69
N SER A 244 -13.76 20.14 -0.18
CA SER A 244 -14.10 21.53 0.09
C SER A 244 -14.62 22.24 -1.16
N GLU A 245 -13.98 22.00 -2.32
CA GLU A 245 -14.31 22.70 -3.55
C GLU A 245 -15.58 22.16 -4.24
N ILE A 246 -15.82 20.86 -4.17
CA ILE A 246 -17.06 20.23 -4.61
C ILE A 246 -18.25 20.73 -3.77
N VAL A 247 -18.12 20.76 -2.44
CA VAL A 247 -19.17 21.29 -1.55
C VAL A 247 -19.42 22.77 -1.83
N SER A 248 -18.35 23.56 -2.04
CA SER A 248 -18.49 24.97 -2.42
C SER A 248 -19.24 25.14 -3.73
N SER A 249 -18.91 24.34 -4.75
CA SER A 249 -19.56 24.39 -6.07
C SER A 249 -21.04 24.06 -5.98
N TYR A 250 -21.41 23.04 -5.19
CA TYR A 250 -22.81 22.71 -4.94
C TYR A 250 -23.56 23.86 -4.25
N ASN A 251 -22.98 24.45 -3.21
CA ASN A 251 -23.59 25.57 -2.49
C ASN A 251 -23.77 26.82 -3.37
N THR A 252 -22.85 27.09 -4.30
CA THR A 252 -23.04 28.16 -5.31
C THR A 252 -24.24 27.88 -6.22
N LEU A 253 -24.53 26.63 -6.57
CA LEU A 253 -25.72 26.28 -7.34
C LEU A 253 -27.00 26.41 -6.51
N VAL A 254 -26.95 26.10 -5.21
CA VAL A 254 -28.03 26.38 -4.26
C VAL A 254 -28.32 27.89 -4.19
N ASP A 255 -27.29 28.73 -4.09
CA ASP A 255 -27.44 30.19 -4.10
C ASP A 255 -28.14 30.68 -5.37
N LEU A 256 -27.70 30.18 -6.54
CA LEU A 256 -28.30 30.54 -7.82
C LEU A 256 -29.79 30.17 -7.88
N TYR A 257 -30.13 28.95 -7.46
CA TYR A 257 -31.52 28.49 -7.40
C TYR A 257 -32.36 29.38 -6.47
N ASN A 258 -31.88 29.63 -5.26
CA ASN A 258 -32.59 30.45 -4.26
C ASN A 258 -32.81 31.88 -4.78
N SER A 259 -31.80 32.48 -5.39
CA SER A 259 -31.88 33.83 -5.97
C SER A 259 -32.85 33.90 -7.16
N GLN A 260 -32.87 32.89 -8.02
CA GLN A 260 -33.66 32.92 -9.27
C GLN A 260 -35.14 32.61 -9.03
N TYR A 261 -35.45 31.74 -8.06
CA TYR A 261 -36.80 31.22 -7.84
C TYR A 261 -37.42 31.64 -6.51
N GLY A 262 -36.79 32.56 -5.76
CA GLY A 262 -37.30 33.06 -4.48
C GLY A 262 -37.53 31.96 -3.43
N SER A 263 -36.77 30.87 -3.53
CA SER A 263 -36.90 29.67 -2.71
C SER A 263 -35.82 29.62 -1.61
N ALA A 264 -36.02 28.78 -0.59
CA ALA A 264 -35.06 28.58 0.50
C ALA A 264 -34.57 27.11 0.54
N PHE A 265 -33.86 26.69 -0.49
CA PHE A 265 -33.18 25.39 -0.49
C PHE A 265 -31.96 25.44 0.45
N GLY A 266 -31.83 24.42 1.32
CA GLY A 266 -30.81 24.40 2.37
C GLY A 266 -29.42 24.01 1.87
N TYR A 267 -28.39 24.69 2.39
CA TYR A 267 -26.97 24.41 2.11
C TYR A 267 -26.49 23.08 2.68
N VAL A 268 -25.36 22.61 2.15
CA VAL A 268 -24.56 21.51 2.72
C VAL A 268 -23.38 22.12 3.47
N SER A 269 -23.14 21.67 4.70
CA SER A 269 -22.00 22.13 5.49
C SER A 269 -20.69 21.64 4.90
N LYS A 270 -19.64 22.46 4.99
CA LYS A 270 -18.27 21.98 4.73
C LYS A 270 -17.93 20.91 5.77
N ALA A 271 -17.43 19.78 5.29
CA ALA A 271 -16.79 18.77 6.12
C ALA A 271 -15.43 19.27 6.62
#